data_AF-A0A6S7I4X7-F1
#
_entry.id   AF-A0A6S7I4X7-F1
#
_cell.length_a   1.000
_cell.length_b   1.000
_cell.length_c   1.000
_cell.angle_alpha   90.00
_cell.angle_beta   90.00
_cell.angle_gamma   90.00
#
_symmetry.space_group_name_H-M   'P 1'
#
loop_
_entity.id
_entity.type
_entity.pdbx_description
1 polymer ?
#
loop_
_entity_poly.entity_id
_entity_poly.type
_entity_poly.pdbx_seq_one_letter_code
_entity_poly.pdbx_strand_id
1 'polypeptide(L)'
;KMADHTDSTEGSSPPKQDSIVASMMQNPQVLAALQEQLGRVIGTSSGYIESLPKAVQRRIKALKNVQVSCMNLEAEFYRDVHALECKYAEKFKALYEKRDSVVNGEYEPTEEECEWESDEEDGDEKDENSEQKLSNELKDKASLDENKVDTETLPEDVRGIPEFWLTAMKNVDHIADMIQEHDEPILKNLKSIDLKFIDEEKSLEDSSEESMEGNMGFILEFHFTPNAYFNNSVLTKTYKLSCEVDKDTPFAFEGPEITTTAGHSPYMSCSAI
;
A
#
# COMPACT_ATOMS: atom_id res chain seq x y z
N LYS A 1 84.70 -3.27 5.91
CA LYS A 1 84.65 -4.69 6.35
C LYS A 1 83.31 -5.23 5.87
N MET A 2 83.18 -5.93 4.72
CA MET A 2 83.65 -7.32 4.44
C MET A 2 83.37 -8.22 5.66
N ALA A 3 82.65 -9.34 5.61
CA ALA A 3 82.12 -10.23 4.56
C ALA A 3 80.87 -10.95 5.16
N ASP A 4 79.81 -11.21 4.42
CA ASP A 4 79.51 -12.46 3.67
C ASP A 4 79.66 -13.76 4.46
N HIS A 5 78.53 -14.37 4.85
CA HIS A 5 78.34 -15.81 4.72
C HIS A 5 76.84 -16.14 4.65
N THR A 6 76.48 -16.68 3.49
CA THR A 6 75.22 -17.35 3.17
C THR A 6 75.30 -18.81 3.64
N ASP A 7 74.22 -19.34 4.19
CA ASP A 7 73.86 -20.74 3.96
C ASP A 7 72.33 -20.89 3.94
N SER A 8 71.88 -21.75 3.04
CA SER A 8 70.53 -21.90 2.53
C SER A 8 69.92 -23.16 3.11
N THR A 9 68.64 -23.12 3.52
CA THR A 9 67.78 -24.30 3.46
C THR A 9 66.32 -23.90 3.31
N GLU A 10 65.84 -24.14 2.09
CA GLU A 10 64.59 -24.82 1.72
C GLU A 10 63.24 -24.23 2.16
N GLY A 11 62.42 -24.00 1.14
CA GLY A 11 61.09 -23.45 1.26
C GLY A 11 60.04 -24.45 1.70
N SER A 12 58.98 -23.91 2.29
CA SER A 12 57.70 -24.59 2.42
C SER A 12 56.62 -23.60 2.00
N SER A 13 56.01 -23.83 0.84
CA SER A 13 54.81 -23.11 0.40
C SER A 13 53.64 -23.36 1.37
N PRO A 14 52.74 -22.37 1.59
CA PRO A 14 51.53 -22.60 2.37
C PRO A 14 50.55 -23.53 1.62
N PRO A 15 49.70 -24.28 2.34
CA PRO A 15 48.86 -25.32 1.74
C PRO A 15 47.72 -24.70 0.92
N LYS A 16 47.40 -25.34 -0.21
CA LYS A 16 46.33 -25.00 -1.18
C LYS A 16 44.91 -25.17 -0.61
N GLN A 17 44.55 -24.50 0.48
CA GLN A 17 43.21 -24.63 1.08
C GLN A 17 42.18 -23.63 0.52
N ASP A 18 42.60 -22.46 0.01
CA ASP A 18 41.69 -21.47 -0.59
C ASP A 18 41.12 -21.91 -1.95
N SER A 19 41.83 -22.79 -2.66
CA SER A 19 41.46 -23.28 -4.00
C SER A 19 40.21 -24.18 -3.99
N ILE A 20 39.96 -24.89 -2.89
CA ILE A 20 38.89 -25.90 -2.83
C ILE A 20 37.54 -25.21 -2.57
N VAL A 21 37.51 -24.23 -1.67
CA VAL A 21 36.30 -23.45 -1.38
C VAL A 21 35.89 -22.60 -2.60
N ALA A 22 36.87 -22.00 -3.28
CA ALA A 22 36.64 -21.26 -4.52
C ALA A 22 36.16 -22.16 -5.68
N SER A 23 36.71 -23.39 -5.81
CA SER A 23 36.24 -24.35 -6.82
C SER A 23 34.85 -24.91 -6.52
N MET A 24 34.50 -25.07 -5.24
CA MET A 24 33.16 -25.48 -4.82
C MET A 24 32.11 -24.40 -5.11
N MET A 25 32.46 -23.12 -4.96
CA MET A 25 31.60 -21.98 -5.33
C MET A 25 31.45 -21.77 -6.85
N GLN A 26 32.27 -22.41 -7.68
CA GLN A 26 32.15 -22.37 -9.14
C GLN A 26 31.28 -23.51 -9.70
N ASN A 27 30.89 -24.47 -8.88
CA ASN A 27 30.04 -25.58 -9.32
C ASN A 27 28.54 -25.19 -9.18
N PRO A 28 27.79 -25.06 -10.29
CA PRO A 28 26.39 -24.64 -10.25
C PRO A 28 25.48 -25.58 -9.44
N GLN A 29 25.82 -26.87 -9.38
CA GLN A 29 25.07 -27.86 -8.59
C GLN A 29 25.33 -27.70 -7.09
N VAL A 30 26.55 -27.29 -6.72
CA VAL A 30 26.91 -27.02 -5.32
C VAL A 30 26.28 -25.72 -4.87
N LEU A 31 26.28 -24.68 -5.69
CA LEU A 31 25.56 -23.44 -5.41
C LEU A 31 24.05 -23.68 -5.30
N ALA A 32 23.45 -24.43 -6.22
CA ALA A 32 22.04 -24.78 -6.16
C ALA A 32 21.70 -25.58 -4.90
N ALA A 33 22.52 -26.57 -4.51
CA ALA A 33 22.34 -27.33 -3.28
C ALA A 33 22.54 -26.47 -2.03
N LEU A 34 23.49 -25.52 -2.04
CA LEU A 34 23.71 -24.57 -0.94
C LEU A 34 22.53 -23.60 -0.81
N GLN A 35 21.98 -23.14 -1.92
CA GLN A 35 20.85 -22.22 -2.01
C GLN A 35 19.53 -22.91 -1.63
N GLU A 36 19.38 -24.19 -1.98
CA GLU A 36 18.31 -25.07 -1.51
C GLU A 36 18.43 -25.37 0.00
N GLN A 37 19.64 -25.63 0.51
CA GLN A 37 19.89 -25.79 1.95
C GLN A 37 19.68 -24.49 2.73
N LEU A 38 20.13 -23.35 2.22
CA LEU A 38 19.90 -22.03 2.83
C LEU A 38 18.41 -21.68 2.81
N GLY A 39 17.71 -21.98 1.71
CA GLY A 39 16.24 -21.87 1.62
C GLY A 39 15.50 -22.77 2.62
N ARG A 40 16.09 -23.93 2.97
CA ARG A 40 15.58 -24.83 4.02
C ARG A 40 15.94 -24.39 5.45
N VAL A 41 16.99 -23.56 5.62
CA VAL A 41 17.49 -23.10 6.92
C VAL A 41 16.79 -21.82 7.40
N ILE A 42 16.21 -21.04 6.49
CA ILE A 42 15.33 -19.91 6.84
C ILE A 42 14.07 -20.48 7.51
N GLY A 43 13.94 -20.26 8.82
CA GLY A 43 12.77 -20.67 9.62
C GLY A 43 12.89 -22.02 10.34
N THR A 44 13.91 -22.84 10.09
CA THR A 44 14.16 -24.04 10.91
C THR A 44 15.03 -23.70 12.13
N SER A 45 14.63 -24.17 13.31
CA SER A 45 15.48 -24.11 14.51
C SER A 45 16.87 -24.69 14.18
N SER A 46 17.90 -23.87 14.24
CA SER A 46 19.28 -24.25 13.94
C SER A 46 19.87 -25.23 14.96
N GLY A 47 19.08 -25.73 15.92
CA GLY A 47 19.55 -26.49 17.08
C GLY A 47 20.34 -25.63 18.09
N TYR A 48 20.67 -24.38 17.72
CA TYR A 48 21.49 -23.47 18.51
C TYR A 48 20.81 -23.18 19.84
N ILE A 49 19.53 -22.81 19.83
CA ILE A 49 18.78 -22.45 21.04
C ILE A 49 18.69 -23.66 21.98
N GLU A 50 18.51 -24.87 21.44
CA GLU A 50 18.44 -26.13 22.19
C GLU A 50 19.79 -26.49 22.82
N SER A 51 20.90 -26.14 22.15
CA SER A 51 22.27 -26.36 22.65
C SER A 51 22.69 -25.42 23.78
N LEU A 52 21.99 -24.28 23.97
CA LEU A 52 22.34 -23.30 25.00
C LEU A 52 22.07 -23.80 26.43
N PRO A 53 22.82 -23.33 27.45
CA PRO A 53 22.54 -23.66 28.84
C PRO A 53 21.11 -23.30 29.27
N LYS A 54 20.52 -24.08 30.19
CA LYS A 54 19.14 -23.88 30.68
C LYS A 54 18.89 -22.47 31.23
N ALA A 55 19.88 -21.85 31.85
CA ALA A 55 19.80 -20.46 32.31
C ALA A 55 19.60 -19.48 31.15
N VAL A 56 20.30 -19.69 30.02
CA VAL A 56 20.17 -18.87 28.81
C VAL A 56 18.83 -19.14 28.11
N GLN A 57 18.40 -20.41 27.99
CA GLN A 57 17.08 -20.76 27.44
C GLN A 57 15.94 -20.09 28.22
N ARG A 58 16.03 -20.02 29.55
CA ARG A 58 15.05 -19.30 30.41
C ARG A 58 15.02 -17.80 30.11
N ARG A 59 16.17 -17.16 29.91
CA ARG A 59 16.24 -15.74 29.52
C ARG A 59 15.62 -15.51 28.14
N ILE A 60 15.90 -16.38 27.17
CA ILE A 60 15.27 -16.30 25.83
C ILE A 60 13.75 -16.42 25.93
N LYS A 61 13.23 -17.36 26.75
CA LYS A 61 11.78 -17.46 26.99
C LYS A 61 11.20 -16.20 27.65
N ALA A 62 11.91 -15.60 28.60
CA ALA A 62 11.51 -14.33 29.18
C ALA A 62 11.48 -13.21 28.14
N LEU A 63 12.46 -13.13 27.25
CA LEU A 63 12.49 -12.17 26.14
C LEU A 63 11.33 -12.38 25.16
N LYS A 64 10.96 -13.63 24.88
CA LYS A 64 9.76 -13.94 24.07
C LYS A 64 8.49 -13.35 24.69
N ASN A 65 8.31 -13.47 26.01
CA ASN A 65 7.16 -12.86 26.69
C ASN A 65 7.18 -11.32 26.60
N VAL A 66 8.36 -10.70 26.74
CA VAL A 66 8.53 -9.25 26.55
C VAL A 66 8.13 -8.84 25.14
N GLN A 67 8.55 -9.59 24.12
CA GLN A 67 8.19 -9.33 22.73
C GLN A 67 6.67 -9.43 22.49
N VAL A 68 5.99 -10.40 23.11
CA VAL A 68 4.52 -10.49 23.06
C VAL A 68 3.87 -9.28 23.73
N SER A 69 4.43 -8.77 24.85
CA SER A 69 3.95 -7.52 25.45
C SER A 69 4.16 -6.31 24.53
N CYS A 70 5.27 -6.25 23.79
CA CYS A 70 5.48 -5.22 22.76
C CYS A 70 4.42 -5.29 21.66
N MET A 71 4.13 -6.48 21.14
CA MET A 71 3.10 -6.68 20.11
C MET A 71 1.70 -6.28 20.58
N ASN A 72 1.34 -6.58 21.83
CA ASN A 72 0.06 -6.14 22.39
C ASN A 72 -0.05 -4.60 22.49
N LEU A 73 1.06 -3.94 22.83
CA LEU A 73 1.09 -2.47 22.88
C LEU A 73 1.05 -1.86 21.47
N GLU A 74 1.69 -2.51 20.49
CA GLU A 74 1.63 -2.11 19.10
C GLU A 74 0.22 -2.28 18.51
N ALA A 75 -0.49 -3.34 18.87
CA ALA A 75 -1.91 -3.51 18.55
C ALA A 75 -2.76 -2.36 19.11
N GLU A 76 -2.55 -1.97 20.37
CA GLU A 76 -3.20 -0.79 20.96
C GLU A 76 -2.89 0.50 20.18
N PHE A 77 -1.63 0.71 19.81
CA PHE A 77 -1.23 1.85 18.98
C PHE A 77 -1.98 1.91 17.65
N TYR A 78 -2.12 0.79 16.94
CA TYR A 78 -2.87 0.74 15.69
C TYR A 78 -4.36 1.00 15.88
N ARG A 79 -4.93 0.58 17.01
CA ARG A 79 -6.32 0.94 17.33
C ARG A 79 -6.50 2.45 17.50
N ASP A 80 -5.56 3.10 18.18
CA ASP A 80 -5.56 4.56 18.33
C ASP A 80 -5.35 5.27 16.99
N VAL A 81 -4.52 4.73 16.09
CA VAL A 81 -4.35 5.25 14.73
C VAL A 81 -5.67 5.18 13.96
N HIS A 82 -6.38 4.06 13.98
CA HIS A 82 -7.69 3.92 13.32
C HIS A 82 -8.72 4.91 13.88
N ALA A 83 -8.78 5.07 15.21
CA ALA A 83 -9.65 6.07 15.84
C ALA A 83 -9.29 7.50 15.41
N LEU A 84 -7.99 7.78 15.23
CA LEU A 84 -7.52 9.06 14.71
C LEU A 84 -7.93 9.26 13.24
N GLU A 85 -7.84 8.22 12.40
CA GLU A 85 -8.30 8.24 11.01
C GLU A 85 -9.80 8.54 10.94
N CYS A 86 -10.63 7.85 11.74
CA CYS A 86 -12.07 8.14 11.88
C CYS A 86 -12.32 9.62 12.22
N LYS A 87 -11.60 10.15 13.21
CA LYS A 87 -11.74 11.55 13.64
C LYS A 87 -11.39 12.55 12.55
N TYR A 88 -10.36 12.29 11.75
CA TYR A 88 -9.94 13.21 10.70
C TYR A 88 -10.76 13.04 9.42
N ALA A 89 -11.31 11.86 9.15
CA ALA A 89 -12.25 11.63 8.06
C ALA A 89 -13.46 12.58 8.16
N GLU A 90 -14.03 12.74 9.36
CA GLU A 90 -15.13 13.70 9.59
C GLU A 90 -14.75 15.15 9.29
N LYS A 91 -13.47 15.53 9.47
CA LYS A 91 -12.98 16.87 9.12
C LYS A 91 -12.76 17.05 7.62
N PHE A 92 -12.25 16.01 6.95
CA PHE A 92 -12.05 16.03 5.50
C PHE A 92 -13.37 15.97 4.71
N LYS A 93 -14.44 15.45 5.33
CA LYS A 93 -15.75 15.30 4.69
C LYS A 93 -16.21 16.55 3.94
N ALA A 94 -16.19 17.73 4.58
CA ALA A 94 -16.62 18.96 3.93
C ALA A 94 -15.75 19.36 2.73
N LEU A 95 -14.44 19.03 2.76
CA LEU A 95 -13.53 19.28 1.65
C LEU A 95 -13.80 18.34 0.48
N TYR A 96 -14.10 17.07 0.75
CA TYR A 96 -14.46 16.11 -0.28
C TYR A 96 -15.84 16.39 -0.89
N GLU A 97 -16.83 16.78 -0.08
CA GLU A 97 -18.13 17.24 -0.59
C GLU A 97 -17.99 18.46 -1.50
N LYS A 98 -17.11 19.40 -1.16
CA LYS A 98 -16.78 20.55 -2.01
C LYS A 98 -16.13 20.10 -3.32
N ARG A 99 -15.11 19.23 -3.26
CA ARG A 99 -14.47 18.65 -4.45
C ARG A 99 -15.50 17.99 -5.35
N ASP A 100 -16.39 17.17 -4.79
CA ASP A 100 -17.39 16.45 -5.54
C ASP A 100 -18.39 17.42 -6.20
N SER A 101 -18.74 18.52 -5.54
CA SER A 101 -19.57 19.59 -6.11
C SER A 101 -18.91 20.26 -7.33
N VAL A 102 -17.59 20.50 -7.27
CA VAL A 102 -16.81 21.05 -8.40
C VAL A 102 -16.70 20.02 -9.53
N VAL A 103 -16.28 18.80 -9.22
CA VAL A 103 -16.08 17.71 -10.19
C VAL A 103 -17.37 17.41 -10.97
N ASN A 104 -18.52 17.43 -10.29
CA ASN A 104 -19.82 17.18 -10.93
C ASN A 104 -20.46 18.44 -11.55
N GLY A 105 -19.81 19.61 -11.47
CA GLY A 105 -20.33 20.89 -11.99
C GLY A 105 -21.64 21.32 -11.31
N GLU A 106 -21.75 21.08 -10.01
CA GLU A 106 -22.82 21.60 -9.15
C GLU A 106 -22.44 22.93 -8.50
N TYR A 107 -21.13 23.17 -8.36
CA TYR A 107 -20.55 24.41 -7.88
C TYR A 107 -19.46 24.88 -8.83
N GLU A 108 -19.54 26.16 -9.23
CA GLU A 108 -18.49 26.81 -10.01
C GLU A 108 -17.56 27.55 -9.06
N PRO A 109 -16.24 27.26 -9.05
CA PRO A 109 -15.27 27.94 -8.21
C PRO A 109 -15.24 29.46 -8.43
N THR A 110 -14.96 30.23 -7.38
CA THR A 110 -14.73 31.69 -7.53
C THR A 110 -13.33 31.98 -8.09
N GLU A 111 -13.10 33.22 -8.53
CA GLU A 111 -11.76 33.64 -9.00
C GLU A 111 -10.69 33.39 -7.93
N GLU A 112 -10.98 33.71 -6.67
CA GLU A 112 -10.06 33.51 -5.55
C GLU A 112 -9.79 32.03 -5.23
N GLU A 113 -10.73 31.13 -5.57
CA GLU A 113 -10.55 29.69 -5.35
C GLU A 113 -9.78 29.00 -6.49
N CYS A 114 -9.67 29.68 -7.63
CA CYS A 114 -8.84 29.27 -8.76
C CYS A 114 -7.40 29.77 -8.64
N GLU A 115 -7.13 30.75 -7.77
CA GLU A 115 -5.77 31.20 -7.47
C GLU A 115 -5.01 30.09 -6.73
N TRP A 116 -3.88 29.68 -7.31
CA TRP A 116 -3.02 28.65 -6.76
C TRP A 116 -1.62 29.23 -6.49
N GLU A 117 -1.05 28.96 -5.30
CA GLU A 117 0.18 29.64 -4.84
C GLU A 117 1.39 29.41 -5.76
N SER A 118 1.43 28.34 -6.57
CA SER A 118 2.51 28.15 -7.55
C SER A 118 2.36 29.00 -8.82
N ASP A 119 1.23 29.66 -9.02
CA ASP A 119 1.00 30.57 -10.16
C ASP A 119 1.45 32.00 -9.83
N GLU A 120 1.72 32.32 -8.55
CA GLU A 120 2.22 33.64 -8.11
C GLU A 120 3.75 33.75 -8.03
N GLU A 121 4.50 32.64 -8.00
CA GLU A 121 5.97 32.63 -8.15
C GLU A 121 6.43 32.86 -9.61
N ASP A 122 5.50 33.10 -10.54
CA ASP A 122 5.77 33.54 -11.91
C ASP A 122 6.00 35.08 -12.02
N GLY A 123 6.13 35.76 -10.87
CA GLY A 123 6.47 37.17 -10.74
C GLY A 123 7.96 37.43 -10.50
N ASP A 124 8.71 37.63 -11.59
CA ASP A 124 9.98 38.39 -11.68
C ASP A 124 11.36 37.73 -11.39
N GLU A 125 11.52 36.41 -11.27
CA GLU A 125 12.85 35.79 -11.48
C GLU A 125 12.77 34.49 -12.31
N LYS A 126 13.10 34.62 -13.60
CA LYS A 126 13.31 33.50 -14.53
C LYS A 126 14.31 32.48 -13.97
N ASP A 127 13.82 31.37 -13.45
CA ASP A 127 14.49 30.09 -13.55
C ASP A 127 13.67 29.21 -14.50
N GLU A 128 13.99 29.27 -15.80
CA GLU A 128 13.31 28.54 -16.90
C GLU A 128 13.25 27.01 -16.71
N ASN A 129 13.81 26.50 -15.61
CA ASN A 129 13.91 25.10 -15.24
C ASN A 129 12.88 24.64 -14.19
N SER A 130 12.21 25.52 -13.41
CA SER A 130 11.20 25.10 -12.41
C SER A 130 9.80 24.96 -13.01
N GLU A 131 9.34 25.95 -13.79
CA GLU A 131 8.08 25.93 -14.54
C GLU A 131 8.05 24.77 -15.54
N GLN A 132 9.16 24.57 -16.27
CA GLN A 132 9.31 23.42 -17.16
C GLN A 132 9.26 22.12 -16.38
N LYS A 133 9.79 22.03 -15.15
CA LYS A 133 9.84 20.76 -14.43
C LYS A 133 8.47 20.36 -13.87
N LEU A 134 7.68 21.28 -13.32
CA LEU A 134 6.33 20.95 -12.81
C LEU A 134 5.33 20.72 -13.95
N SER A 135 5.37 21.56 -14.99
CA SER A 135 4.54 21.38 -16.18
C SER A 135 4.97 20.17 -17.02
N ASN A 136 6.26 19.84 -17.09
CA ASN A 136 6.73 18.59 -17.70
C ASN A 136 6.44 17.38 -16.82
N GLU A 137 6.52 17.43 -15.48
CA GLU A 137 6.11 16.30 -14.63
C GLU A 137 4.60 16.01 -14.76
N LEU A 138 3.76 17.06 -14.84
CA LEU A 138 2.33 16.91 -15.10
C LEU A 138 2.04 16.46 -16.54
N LYS A 139 2.79 16.93 -17.55
CA LYS A 139 2.69 16.47 -18.93
C LYS A 139 3.25 15.05 -19.13
N ASP A 140 4.31 14.69 -18.45
CA ASP A 140 4.98 13.38 -18.51
C ASP A 140 4.11 12.32 -17.82
N LYS A 141 3.46 12.66 -16.70
CA LYS A 141 2.42 11.81 -16.11
C LYS A 141 1.12 11.77 -16.92
N ALA A 142 0.79 12.82 -17.66
CA ALA A 142 -0.36 12.85 -18.56
C ALA A 142 -0.09 12.26 -19.96
N SER A 143 1.13 11.80 -20.27
CA SER A 143 1.53 11.37 -21.63
C SER A 143 1.78 9.86 -21.78
N LEU A 144 1.28 9.03 -20.86
CA LEU A 144 1.41 7.58 -20.93
C LEU A 144 0.21 6.82 -21.52
N ASP A 145 -0.74 7.48 -22.21
CA ASP A 145 -1.78 6.72 -22.92
C ASP A 145 -2.26 7.37 -24.24
N GLU A 146 -2.53 6.52 -25.24
CA GLU A 146 -3.01 6.85 -26.60
C GLU A 146 -4.50 7.25 -26.62
N ASN A 147 -5.20 7.13 -25.49
CA ASN A 147 -6.59 7.57 -25.28
C ASN A 147 -6.66 8.97 -24.67
N LYS A 148 -6.17 9.99 -25.38
CA LYS A 148 -6.51 11.38 -25.05
C LYS A 148 -8.03 11.52 -25.10
N VAL A 149 -8.63 12.01 -24.02
CA VAL A 149 -9.92 12.73 -24.11
C VAL A 149 -9.67 13.83 -25.15
N ASP A 150 -10.41 13.82 -26.27
CA ASP A 150 -10.29 14.82 -27.34
C ASP A 150 -10.70 16.21 -26.80
N THR A 151 -9.77 16.85 -26.08
CA THR A 151 -9.96 18.15 -25.43
C THR A 151 -10.22 19.27 -26.44
N GLU A 152 -9.85 19.08 -27.72
CA GLU A 152 -10.16 20.00 -28.82
C GLU A 152 -11.64 20.00 -29.23
N THR A 153 -12.46 19.07 -28.72
CA THR A 153 -13.90 18.96 -29.05
C THR A 153 -14.84 19.27 -27.89
N LEU A 154 -14.30 19.62 -26.73
CA LEU A 154 -15.11 19.97 -25.56
C LEU A 154 -15.79 21.33 -25.78
N PRO A 155 -17.13 21.41 -25.67
CA PRO A 155 -17.83 22.68 -25.82
C PRO A 155 -17.50 23.65 -24.66
N GLU A 156 -17.67 24.96 -24.89
CA GLU A 156 -17.39 25.99 -23.87
C GLU A 156 -18.26 25.84 -22.60
N ASP A 157 -19.37 25.10 -22.67
CA ASP A 157 -20.32 24.86 -21.58
C ASP A 157 -20.21 23.46 -20.95
N VAL A 158 -19.05 22.81 -21.05
CA VAL A 158 -18.81 21.53 -20.35
C VAL A 158 -19.08 21.69 -18.86
N ARG A 159 -19.98 20.86 -18.35
CA ARG A 159 -20.34 20.84 -16.94
C ARG A 159 -19.40 19.95 -16.14
N GLY A 160 -18.77 20.53 -15.12
CA GLY A 160 -17.86 19.81 -14.22
C GLY A 160 -16.57 19.38 -14.92
N ILE A 161 -15.96 18.32 -14.42
CA ILE A 161 -14.70 17.77 -14.96
C ILE A 161 -14.99 16.37 -15.52
N PRO A 162 -15.11 16.22 -16.86
CA PRO A 162 -15.37 14.93 -17.49
C PRO A 162 -14.30 13.90 -17.16
N GLU A 163 -14.73 12.65 -16.95
CA GLU A 163 -13.84 11.49 -16.75
C GLU A 163 -12.83 11.68 -15.59
N PHE A 164 -13.10 12.57 -14.63
CA PHE A 164 -12.19 12.91 -13.54
C PHE A 164 -11.65 11.67 -12.82
N TRP A 165 -12.54 10.80 -12.33
CA TRP A 165 -12.14 9.62 -11.56
C TRP A 165 -11.47 8.54 -12.41
N LEU A 166 -11.93 8.32 -13.65
CA LEU A 166 -11.26 7.41 -14.56
C LEU A 166 -9.82 7.87 -14.83
N THR A 167 -9.65 9.16 -15.14
CA THR A 167 -8.34 9.78 -15.36
C THR A 167 -7.47 9.66 -14.10
N ALA A 168 -8.01 9.99 -12.93
CA ALA A 168 -7.30 9.89 -11.66
C ALA A 168 -6.83 8.44 -11.36
N MET A 169 -7.69 7.44 -11.62
CA MET A 169 -7.34 6.03 -11.42
C MET A 169 -6.30 5.52 -12.42
N LYS A 170 -6.37 5.93 -13.69
CA LYS A 170 -5.38 5.55 -14.72
C LYS A 170 -4.00 6.18 -14.48
N ASN A 171 -3.93 7.29 -13.74
CA ASN A 171 -2.66 7.90 -13.31
C ASN A 171 -1.99 7.18 -12.13
N VAL A 172 -2.59 6.10 -11.62
CA VAL A 172 -2.01 5.25 -10.57
C VAL A 172 -1.68 3.90 -11.18
N ASP A 173 -0.41 3.62 -11.43
CA ASP A 173 0.10 2.44 -12.17
C ASP A 173 -0.60 1.13 -11.77
N HIS A 174 -0.65 0.82 -10.47
CA HIS A 174 -1.25 -0.41 -9.98
C HIS A 174 -2.77 -0.51 -10.21
N ILE A 175 -3.48 0.62 -10.24
CA ILE A 175 -4.92 0.64 -10.51
C ILE A 175 -5.16 0.59 -12.02
N ALA A 176 -4.35 1.29 -12.81
CA ALA A 176 -4.41 1.28 -14.26
C ALA A 176 -4.27 -0.15 -14.83
N ASP A 177 -3.32 -0.93 -14.30
CA ASP A 177 -3.11 -2.34 -14.68
C ASP A 177 -4.35 -3.23 -14.42
N MET A 178 -5.23 -2.83 -13.50
CA MET A 178 -6.46 -3.56 -13.17
C MET A 178 -7.66 -3.15 -14.05
N ILE A 179 -7.61 -1.98 -14.70
CA ILE A 179 -8.71 -1.46 -15.53
C ILE A 179 -8.57 -2.00 -16.95
N GLN A 180 -9.57 -2.72 -17.43
CA GLN A 180 -9.62 -3.23 -18.80
C GLN A 180 -10.38 -2.27 -19.73
N GLU A 181 -10.17 -2.42 -21.04
CA GLU A 181 -10.80 -1.57 -22.07
C GLU A 181 -12.34 -1.52 -21.95
N HIS A 182 -12.97 -2.62 -21.52
CA HIS A 182 -14.42 -2.68 -21.33
C HIS A 182 -14.91 -2.03 -20.02
N ASP A 183 -14.02 -1.79 -19.06
CA ASP A 183 -14.34 -1.11 -17.80
C ASP A 183 -14.39 0.41 -17.99
N GLU A 184 -13.56 0.95 -18.90
CA GLU A 184 -13.48 2.39 -19.14
C GLU A 184 -14.85 3.07 -19.36
N PRO A 185 -15.72 2.61 -20.28
CA PRO A 185 -16.99 3.29 -20.51
C PRO A 185 -17.98 3.13 -19.35
N ILE A 186 -17.74 2.19 -18.43
CA ILE A 186 -18.47 2.07 -17.16
C ILE A 186 -17.95 3.13 -16.19
N LEU A 187 -16.64 3.22 -16.01
CA LEU A 187 -15.96 4.15 -15.11
C LEU A 187 -16.11 5.62 -15.53
N LYS A 188 -16.39 5.91 -16.80
CA LYS A 188 -16.80 7.26 -17.25
C LYS A 188 -18.07 7.77 -16.55
N ASN A 189 -18.90 6.88 -16.00
CA ASN A 189 -20.11 7.22 -15.25
C ASN A 189 -19.86 7.41 -13.74
N LEU A 190 -18.61 7.29 -13.28
CA LEU A 190 -18.25 7.40 -11.87
C LEU A 190 -18.20 8.89 -11.44
N LYS A 191 -18.99 9.24 -10.43
CA LYS A 191 -19.18 10.61 -9.92
C LYS A 191 -18.34 10.93 -8.70
N SER A 192 -18.26 9.98 -7.77
CA SER A 192 -17.47 10.09 -6.54
C SER A 192 -16.98 8.72 -6.08
N ILE A 193 -15.86 8.74 -5.36
CA ILE A 193 -15.36 7.61 -4.57
C ILE A 193 -15.24 8.12 -3.14
N ASP A 194 -16.04 7.52 -2.25
CA ASP A 194 -16.12 7.90 -0.85
C ASP A 194 -15.51 6.82 0.06
N LEU A 195 -14.79 7.26 1.09
CA LEU A 195 -14.20 6.39 2.11
C LEU A 195 -14.92 6.60 3.44
N LYS A 196 -15.53 5.54 3.97
CA LYS A 196 -16.20 5.53 5.28
C LYS A 196 -15.49 4.58 6.21
N PHE A 197 -14.98 5.08 7.33
CA PHE A 197 -14.41 4.23 8.36
C PHE A 197 -15.52 3.60 9.22
N ILE A 198 -15.33 2.34 9.57
CA ILE A 198 -16.14 1.60 10.53
C ILE A 198 -15.49 1.80 11.89
N ASP A 199 -16.23 2.43 12.79
CA ASP A 199 -15.74 2.74 14.14
C ASP A 199 -16.29 1.72 15.15
N GLU A 200 -15.46 1.38 16.14
CA GLU A 200 -15.78 0.42 17.19
C GLU A 200 -17.00 0.90 18.00
N GLU A 201 -17.07 2.19 18.32
CA GLU A 201 -18.11 2.76 19.17
C GLU A 201 -19.50 2.80 18.48
N LYS A 202 -19.54 3.04 17.16
CA LYS A 202 -20.80 3.10 16.38
C LYS A 202 -21.38 1.72 16.06
N SER A 203 -20.57 0.66 16.10
CA SER A 203 -20.99 -0.72 15.82
C SER A 203 -21.70 -1.42 16.99
N LEU A 204 -21.56 -0.87 18.21
CA LEU A 204 -22.17 -1.38 19.44
C LEU A 204 -23.70 -1.19 19.51
N GLU A 205 -24.28 -0.33 18.67
CA GLU A 205 -25.74 -0.11 18.64
C GLU A 205 -26.51 -1.20 17.86
N ASP A 206 -25.83 -2.01 17.04
CA ASP A 206 -26.50 -2.89 16.04
C ASP A 206 -26.09 -4.36 16.10
N SER A 207 -25.34 -4.82 17.12
CA SER A 207 -24.96 -6.24 17.23
C SER A 207 -24.84 -6.78 18.65
N SER A 208 -25.38 -7.98 18.83
CA SER A 208 -25.33 -8.84 20.02
C SER A 208 -23.89 -9.08 20.52
N GLU A 209 -23.76 -9.28 21.84
CA GLU A 209 -22.54 -9.40 22.68
C GLU A 209 -21.43 -10.40 22.25
N GLU A 210 -21.46 -10.99 21.05
CA GLU A 210 -20.62 -12.17 20.71
C GLU A 210 -19.52 -11.92 19.68
N SER A 211 -19.27 -10.69 19.25
CA SER A 211 -18.14 -10.37 18.34
C SER A 211 -17.41 -9.11 18.78
N MET A 212 -16.51 -9.25 19.75
CA MET A 212 -15.45 -8.26 20.07
C MET A 212 -14.27 -8.32 19.07
N GLU A 213 -14.24 -9.31 18.17
CA GLU A 213 -13.21 -9.45 17.15
C GLU A 213 -13.58 -8.61 15.91
N GLY A 214 -12.88 -7.49 15.70
CA GLY A 214 -12.85 -6.80 14.40
C GLY A 214 -13.97 -5.81 14.12
N ASN A 215 -14.07 -4.76 14.95
CA ASN A 215 -14.93 -3.61 14.68
C ASN A 215 -14.22 -2.48 13.91
N MET A 216 -12.94 -2.66 13.58
CA MET A 216 -12.20 -1.76 12.71
C MET A 216 -12.45 -2.13 11.25
N GLY A 217 -12.43 -1.14 10.38
CA GLY A 217 -12.60 -1.37 8.97
C GLY A 217 -12.92 -0.11 8.21
N PHE A 218 -13.10 -0.27 6.90
CA PHE A 218 -13.52 0.82 6.04
C PHE A 218 -14.34 0.31 4.86
N ILE A 219 -15.14 1.20 4.31
CA ILE A 219 -16.02 0.96 3.18
C ILE A 219 -15.64 1.96 2.10
N LEU A 220 -15.38 1.46 0.89
CA LEU A 220 -15.30 2.25 -0.32
C LEU A 220 -16.68 2.24 -0.98
N GLU A 221 -17.22 3.43 -1.24
CA GLU A 221 -18.46 3.62 -1.98
C GLU A 221 -18.15 4.30 -3.33
N PHE A 222 -18.58 3.66 -4.42
CA PHE A 222 -18.39 4.13 -5.78
C PHE A 222 -19.74 4.59 -6.31
N HIS A 223 -19.91 5.89 -6.50
CA HIS A 223 -21.20 6.49 -6.89
C HIS A 223 -21.26 6.70 -8.39
N PHE A 224 -22.26 6.12 -9.04
CA PHE A 224 -22.43 6.20 -10.49
C PHE A 224 -23.65 7.02 -10.90
N THR A 225 -23.57 7.70 -12.04
CA THR A 225 -24.77 8.16 -12.75
C THR A 225 -25.58 6.95 -13.24
N PRO A 226 -26.90 7.13 -13.47
CA PRO A 226 -27.67 6.17 -14.23
C PRO A 226 -26.97 5.85 -15.56
N ASN A 227 -26.70 4.57 -15.81
CA ASN A 227 -25.90 4.11 -16.93
C ASN A 227 -26.49 2.83 -17.55
N ALA A 228 -25.97 2.41 -18.70
CA ALA A 228 -26.50 1.26 -19.45
C ALA A 228 -25.99 -0.11 -18.95
N TYR A 229 -25.06 -0.13 -18.00
CA TYR A 229 -24.34 -1.34 -17.58
C TYR A 229 -24.97 -2.00 -16.36
N PHE A 230 -25.41 -1.21 -15.37
CA PHE A 230 -26.07 -1.67 -14.17
C PHE A 230 -27.04 -0.63 -13.58
N ASN A 231 -27.95 -1.09 -12.72
CA ASN A 231 -28.97 -0.23 -12.09
C ASN A 231 -28.52 0.39 -10.76
N ASN A 232 -27.46 -0.14 -10.16
CA ASN A 232 -26.94 0.36 -8.89
C ASN A 232 -26.42 1.79 -9.03
N SER A 233 -26.89 2.70 -8.18
CA SER A 233 -26.31 4.04 -8.07
C SER A 233 -25.02 4.06 -7.24
N VAL A 234 -24.83 3.06 -6.37
CA VAL A 234 -23.65 2.93 -5.51
C VAL A 234 -23.19 1.48 -5.50
N LEU A 235 -21.91 1.25 -5.77
CA LEU A 235 -21.23 -0.02 -5.53
C LEU A 235 -20.38 0.11 -4.27
N THR A 236 -20.44 -0.89 -3.38
CA THR A 236 -19.74 -0.83 -2.09
C THR A 236 -18.76 -1.99 -1.95
N LYS A 237 -17.59 -1.69 -1.39
CA LYS A 237 -16.59 -2.66 -0.98
C LYS A 237 -16.19 -2.41 0.47
N THR A 238 -16.52 -3.36 1.34
CA THR A 238 -16.25 -3.31 2.77
C THR A 238 -15.04 -4.17 3.12
N TYR A 239 -14.12 -3.62 3.91
CA TYR A 239 -12.97 -4.29 4.48
C TYR A 239 -13.09 -4.24 6.00
N LYS A 240 -13.15 -5.40 6.66
CA LYS A 240 -13.03 -5.52 8.11
C LYS A 240 -11.59 -5.83 8.46
N LEU A 241 -11.09 -5.16 9.49
CA LEU A 241 -9.73 -5.25 9.99
C LEU A 241 -9.75 -5.87 11.38
N SER A 242 -8.78 -6.75 11.65
CA SER A 242 -8.45 -7.17 13.01
C SER A 242 -7.10 -6.60 13.38
N CYS A 243 -7.00 -6.16 14.63
CA CYS A 243 -5.77 -5.67 15.22
C CYS A 243 -5.55 -6.38 16.56
N GLU A 244 -5.55 -7.71 16.52
CA GLU A 244 -5.33 -8.56 17.69
C GLU A 244 -4.08 -9.44 17.53
N VAL A 245 -3.37 -9.63 18.63
CA VAL A 245 -2.23 -10.54 18.69
C VAL A 245 -2.75 -11.96 18.96
N ASP A 246 -2.62 -12.84 17.98
CA ASP A 246 -3.02 -14.24 18.10
C ASP A 246 -2.24 -14.96 19.22
N LYS A 247 -2.92 -15.78 20.02
CA LYS A 247 -2.29 -16.44 21.18
C LYS A 247 -1.41 -17.63 20.79
N ASP A 248 -1.73 -18.31 19.69
CA ASP A 248 -1.01 -19.47 19.18
C ASP A 248 0.18 -19.03 18.29
N THR A 249 0.05 -17.91 17.58
CA THR A 249 1.07 -17.32 16.71
C THR A 249 1.29 -15.82 16.99
N PRO A 250 1.66 -15.42 18.21
CA PRO A 250 1.76 -14.00 18.56
C PRO A 250 2.86 -13.26 17.79
N PHE A 251 3.88 -13.98 17.34
CA PHE A 251 5.00 -13.41 16.58
C PHE A 251 4.69 -13.15 15.10
N ALA A 252 3.49 -13.50 14.63
CA ALA A 252 3.03 -13.22 13.27
C ALA A 252 2.36 -11.85 13.14
N PHE A 253 2.10 -11.16 14.25
CA PHE A 253 1.46 -9.84 14.21
C PHE A 253 2.37 -8.80 13.53
N GLU A 254 1.88 -8.22 12.43
CA GLU A 254 2.56 -7.17 11.64
C GLU A 254 1.72 -5.88 11.52
N GLY A 255 0.61 -5.78 12.26
CA GLY A 255 -0.33 -4.65 12.22
C GLY A 255 -1.77 -5.08 11.90
N PRO A 256 -2.63 -4.14 11.50
CA PRO A 256 -4.01 -4.44 11.12
C PRO A 256 -4.06 -5.35 9.88
N GLU A 257 -4.78 -6.46 10.00
CA GLU A 257 -4.97 -7.42 8.90
C GLU A 257 -6.42 -7.43 8.42
N ILE A 258 -6.60 -7.57 7.11
CA ILE A 258 -7.93 -7.72 6.51
C ILE A 258 -8.46 -9.12 6.85
N THR A 259 -9.46 -9.19 7.72
CA THR A 259 -10.10 -10.46 8.10
C THR A 259 -11.27 -10.82 7.23
N THR A 260 -11.99 -9.84 6.71
CA THR A 260 -13.16 -10.08 5.87
C THR A 260 -13.30 -8.99 4.82
N THR A 261 -13.60 -9.42 3.60
CA THR A 261 -14.01 -8.52 2.53
C THR A 261 -15.42 -8.86 2.07
N ALA A 262 -16.30 -7.87 1.99
CA ALA A 262 -17.63 -8.01 1.42
C ALA A 262 -17.79 -7.01 0.27
N GLY A 263 -18.36 -7.44 -0.85
CA GLY A 263 -18.63 -6.59 -2.00
C GLY A 263 -20.04 -6.80 -2.51
N HIS A 264 -20.68 -5.73 -2.99
CA HIS A 264 -21.94 -5.85 -3.70
C HIS A 264 -21.68 -6.17 -5.18
N SER A 265 -22.22 -7.29 -5.67
CA SER A 265 -22.19 -7.60 -7.11
C SER A 265 -23.22 -6.72 -7.84
N PRO A 266 -22.84 -6.03 -8.94
CA PRO A 266 -23.75 -5.21 -9.72
C PRO A 266 -24.87 -6.00 -10.41
N TYR A 267 -24.79 -7.34 -10.42
CA TYR A 267 -25.78 -8.23 -11.03
C TYR A 267 -26.81 -8.79 -10.05
N MET A 268 -26.71 -8.53 -8.74
CA MET A 268 -27.66 -9.06 -7.76
C MET A 268 -28.85 -8.14 -7.51
N SER A 269 -29.66 -7.90 -8.55
CA SER A 269 -31.06 -7.48 -8.38
C SER A 269 -32.02 -8.25 -9.30
N CYS A 270 -32.09 -9.58 -9.11
CA CYS A 270 -33.20 -10.50 -9.43
C CYS A 270 -32.62 -11.92 -9.34
N SER A 271 -33.08 -12.86 -8.51
CA SER A 271 -34.37 -13.04 -7.87
C SER A 271 -34.18 -13.92 -6.64
N ALA A 272 -35.06 -13.78 -5.65
CA ALA A 272 -35.49 -14.93 -4.88
C ALA A 272 -36.01 -15.99 -5.85
N ILE A 273 -35.35 -17.17 -5.89
CA ILE A 273 -35.87 -18.55 -5.99
C ILE A 273 -34.74 -19.46 -5.51
#